data_AF-A0A0B5FDL8-F1
#
_entry.id   AF-A0A0B5FDL8-F1
#
_cell.length_a   1.000
_cell.length_b   1.000
_cell.length_c   1.000
_cell.angle_alpha   90.00
_cell.angle_beta   90.00
_cell.angle_gamma   90.00
#
_symmetry.space_group_name_H-M   'P 1'
#
loop_
_entity.id
_entity.type
_entity.pdbx_description
1 polymer ?
#
loop_
_entity_poly.entity_id
_entity_poly.type
_entity_poly.pdbx_seq_one_letter_code
_entity_poly.pdbx_strand_id
1 'polypeptide(L)'
;MDLIMRFVCLIFAVVFFSIGVGCSSPKSPPAPQEVQWRNLSSYYGYLQEDTVWQGKVLLDDDLIVPSGRTLTIRAGTVVFIRPSRSTKIEPEWLSSHTELQVRGTLRVEGTRSKPVYFLPAEEPVNGDAAWSGLLFDRGAQGHVSHAVISAAEAGVTLTDASPIIEDSRFERCRYGAVFQGEGSRSLVRGNRFEQGESGLFFWWGARPRLEDNVIASNEEEGLFIDETSAPEFRGNQVWNNGIGVVSIRSDFAAEEIELEGNVISHRVFSTPGEHL
;
A
#
# COMPACT_ATOMS: atom_id res chain seq x y z
N MET A 1 -25.28 -27.68 -45.24
CA MET A 1 -25.79 -26.95 -44.06
C MET A 1 -24.86 -27.27 -42.89
N ASP A 2 -23.56 -26.97 -43.01
CA ASP A 2 -22.96 -25.61 -42.94
C ASP A 2 -23.14 -25.05 -41.51
N LEU A 3 -22.15 -24.59 -40.74
CA LEU A 3 -20.72 -24.39 -40.97
C LEU A 3 -20.13 -23.91 -39.60
N ILE A 4 -19.03 -24.53 -39.11
CA ILE A 4 -17.75 -23.90 -38.66
C ILE A 4 -17.83 -22.79 -37.57
N MET A 5 -17.30 -22.91 -36.34
CA MET A 5 -15.90 -23.03 -35.85
C MET A 5 -14.89 -21.96 -36.37
N ARG A 6 -14.59 -20.90 -35.59
CA ARG A 6 -13.26 -20.23 -35.38
C ARG A 6 -13.33 -18.70 -35.20
N PHE A 7 -12.58 -18.23 -34.18
CA PHE A 7 -11.79 -16.98 -34.05
C PHE A 7 -12.38 -15.62 -34.51
N VAL A 8 -12.29 -14.61 -33.64
CA VAL A 8 -11.49 -13.38 -33.86
C VAL A 8 -11.44 -12.56 -32.56
N CYS A 9 -10.22 -12.29 -32.09
CA CYS A 9 -9.89 -11.22 -31.16
C CYS A 9 -10.34 -9.87 -31.73
N LEU A 10 -11.18 -9.12 -31.01
CA LEU A 10 -11.35 -7.70 -31.28
C LEU A 10 -10.56 -6.90 -30.24
N ILE A 11 -9.35 -6.53 -30.63
CA ILE A 11 -8.58 -5.45 -30.03
C ILE A 11 -9.30 -4.16 -30.36
N PHE A 12 -9.99 -3.56 -29.39
CA PHE A 12 -10.38 -2.14 -29.49
C PHE A 12 -9.14 -1.30 -29.16
N ALA A 13 -8.45 -0.85 -30.20
CA ALA A 13 -7.48 0.22 -30.09
C ALA A 13 -8.24 1.55 -29.89
N VAL A 14 -8.52 1.91 -28.65
CA VAL A 14 -8.90 3.28 -28.31
C VAL A 14 -7.61 4.09 -28.31
N VAL A 15 -7.40 4.87 -29.38
CA VAL A 15 -6.33 5.86 -29.44
C VAL A 15 -6.73 7.01 -28.53
N PHE A 16 -6.33 6.92 -27.25
CA PHE A 16 -6.29 8.09 -26.38
C PHE A 16 -5.16 9.00 -26.88
N PHE A 17 -5.54 10.12 -27.50
CA PHE A 17 -4.63 11.24 -27.73
C PHE A 17 -4.45 11.96 -26.37
N SER A 18 -3.63 11.38 -25.49
CA SER A 18 -3.22 12.02 -24.26
C SER A 18 -2.18 13.09 -24.60
N ILE A 19 -2.55 14.34 -24.35
CA ILE A 19 -1.62 15.47 -24.34
C ILE A 19 -0.62 15.16 -23.22
N GLY A 20 0.61 14.81 -23.62
CA GLY A 20 1.64 14.31 -22.73
C GLY A 20 2.10 15.36 -21.71
N VAL A 21 1.53 15.28 -20.51
CA VAL A 21 2.29 15.62 -19.30
C VAL A 21 3.11 14.37 -19.00
N GLY A 22 4.42 14.45 -19.30
CA GLY A 22 5.35 13.34 -19.07
C GLY A 22 5.50 13.01 -17.59
N CYS A 23 4.58 12.21 -17.06
CA CYS A 23 4.80 11.44 -15.84
C CYS A 23 5.80 10.34 -16.18
N SER A 24 7.10 10.67 -16.12
CA SER A 24 8.15 9.66 -16.17
C SER A 24 7.94 8.71 -14.98
N SER A 25 7.46 7.49 -15.24
CA SER A 25 7.44 6.43 -14.25
C SER A 25 8.83 6.30 -13.63
N PRO A 26 8.97 6.08 -12.31
CA PRO A 26 10.25 5.73 -11.73
C PRO A 26 10.84 4.55 -12.49
N LYS A 27 12.17 4.53 -12.68
CA LYS A 27 12.86 3.43 -13.36
C LYS A 27 12.42 2.11 -12.72
N SER A 28 12.10 1.11 -13.54
CA SER A 28 11.78 -0.23 -13.04
C SER A 28 12.88 -0.72 -12.09
N PRO A 29 12.53 -1.44 -11.02
CA PRO A 29 13.53 -2.04 -10.16
C PRO A 29 14.46 -2.94 -10.99
N PRO A 30 15.72 -3.11 -10.59
CA PRO A 30 16.61 -4.07 -11.25
C PRO A 30 15.93 -5.44 -11.28
N ALA A 31 15.96 -6.10 -12.44
CA ALA A 31 15.36 -7.43 -12.61
C ALA A 31 15.86 -8.37 -11.50
N PRO A 32 15.01 -9.28 -10.98
CA PRO A 32 15.42 -10.30 -10.03
C PRO A 32 16.33 -11.32 -10.74
N GLN A 33 17.55 -10.92 -11.08
CA GLN A 33 18.67 -11.85 -11.05
C GLN A 33 18.72 -12.37 -9.62
N GLU A 34 18.89 -13.68 -9.41
CA GLU A 34 19.07 -14.30 -8.08
C GLU A 34 19.99 -13.43 -7.23
N VAL A 35 19.40 -12.54 -6.44
CA VAL A 35 20.15 -11.66 -5.58
C VAL A 35 20.74 -12.60 -4.56
N GLN A 36 22.05 -12.56 -4.38
CA GLN A 36 22.72 -13.30 -3.31
C GLN A 36 22.41 -12.62 -1.97
N TRP A 37 21.12 -12.60 -1.61
CA TRP A 37 20.57 -11.87 -0.47
C TRP A 37 21.20 -12.33 0.85
N ARG A 38 21.67 -13.57 0.90
CA ARG A 38 22.43 -14.16 2.02
C ARG A 38 23.71 -13.40 2.39
N ASN A 39 24.24 -12.58 1.48
CA ASN A 39 25.46 -11.79 1.72
C ASN A 39 25.17 -10.32 2.02
N LEU A 40 23.90 -9.92 2.12
CA LEU A 40 23.51 -8.55 2.45
C LEU A 40 23.57 -8.33 3.96
N SER A 41 23.68 -7.06 4.37
CA SER A 41 23.43 -6.68 5.76
C SER A 41 21.99 -7.05 6.13
N SER A 42 21.86 -7.97 7.07
CA SER A 42 20.60 -8.52 7.56
C SER A 42 20.15 -7.78 8.82
N TYR A 43 18.85 -7.49 8.90
CA TYR A 43 18.22 -6.81 10.02
C TYR A 43 16.96 -7.56 10.46
N TYR A 44 16.82 -7.69 11.78
CA TYR A 44 15.71 -8.36 12.47
C TYR A 44 15.75 -8.02 13.98
N GLY A 45 14.74 -8.44 14.73
CA GLY A 45 14.61 -8.23 16.16
C GLY A 45 14.30 -6.78 16.53
N TYR A 46 15.09 -6.19 17.42
CA TYR A 46 14.89 -4.82 17.90
C TYR A 46 16.06 -3.94 17.48
N LEU A 47 15.75 -2.77 16.91
CA LEU A 47 16.76 -1.78 16.58
C LEU A 47 17.45 -1.27 17.87
N GLN A 48 18.74 -1.58 18.02
CA GLN A 48 19.50 -1.26 19.24
C GLN A 48 19.93 0.21 19.31
N GLU A 49 20.15 0.83 18.15
CA GLU A 49 20.62 2.20 18.00
C GLU A 49 20.04 2.85 16.73
N ASP A 50 20.12 4.17 16.63
CA ASP A 50 19.69 4.86 15.42
C ASP A 50 20.51 4.37 14.24
N THR A 51 19.81 3.89 13.21
CA THR A 51 20.43 3.11 12.13
C THR A 51 20.10 3.72 10.78
N VAL A 52 21.07 3.69 9.88
CA VAL A 52 20.92 4.13 8.49
C VAL A 52 21.09 2.93 7.57
N TRP A 53 20.07 2.65 6.76
CA TRP A 53 20.15 1.70 5.65
C TRP A 53 20.49 2.43 4.35
N GLN A 54 21.42 1.84 3.60
CA GLN A 54 21.86 2.34 2.30
C GLN A 54 22.31 1.19 1.40
N GLY A 55 22.07 1.30 0.08
CA GLY A 55 22.46 0.28 -0.88
C GLY A 55 21.47 -0.88 -0.92
N LYS A 56 21.95 -2.12 -0.78
CA LYS A 56 21.09 -3.32 -0.74
C LYS A 56 21.12 -3.89 0.68
N VAL A 57 19.97 -4.08 1.30
CA VAL A 57 19.82 -4.63 2.65
C VAL A 57 18.78 -5.74 2.66
N LEU A 58 18.83 -6.61 3.67
CA LEU A 58 17.86 -7.67 3.88
C LEU A 58 17.10 -7.40 5.18
N LEU A 59 15.78 -7.27 5.08
CA LEU A 59 14.88 -7.48 6.21
C LEU A 59 14.64 -8.99 6.30
N ASP A 60 15.33 -9.62 7.24
CA ASP A 60 15.51 -11.07 7.29
C ASP A 60 14.51 -11.74 8.22
N ASP A 61 13.91 -10.99 9.13
CA ASP A 61 12.81 -11.39 9.99
C ASP A 61 12.14 -10.12 10.52
N ASP A 62 11.16 -10.26 11.41
CA ASP A 62 10.50 -9.13 12.05
C ASP A 62 11.52 -8.14 12.62
N LEU A 63 11.33 -6.85 12.32
CA LEU A 63 12.13 -5.78 12.88
C LEU A 63 11.23 -4.74 13.54
N ILE A 64 11.50 -4.48 14.82
CA ILE A 64 10.88 -3.42 15.59
C ILE A 64 11.85 -2.25 15.67
N VAL A 65 11.38 -1.06 15.28
CA VAL A 65 12.01 0.24 15.58
C VAL A 65 11.40 0.75 16.88
N PRO A 66 12.09 0.62 18.04
CA PRO A 66 11.49 0.95 19.34
C PRO A 66 11.29 2.46 19.51
N SER A 67 10.46 2.85 20.47
CA SER A 67 10.32 4.27 20.85
C SER A 67 11.67 4.87 21.24
N GLY A 68 11.93 6.10 20.77
CA GLY A 68 13.21 6.77 20.94
C GLY A 68 14.31 6.32 19.97
N ARG A 69 14.02 5.41 19.03
CA ARG A 69 14.93 5.03 17.95
C ARG A 69 14.45 5.51 16.59
N THR A 70 15.42 5.74 15.71
CA THR A 70 15.18 6.14 14.33
C THR A 70 15.82 5.14 13.36
N LEU A 71 15.02 4.62 12.43
CA LEU A 71 15.51 3.96 11.22
C LEU A 71 15.41 4.94 10.04
N THR A 72 16.54 5.21 9.39
CA THR A 72 16.59 6.04 8.17
C THR A 72 17.00 5.18 6.98
N ILE A 73 16.21 5.20 5.90
CA ILE A 73 16.46 4.45 4.67
C ILE A 73 16.72 5.46 3.56
N ARG A 74 17.97 5.51 3.08
CA ARG A 74 18.44 6.53 2.12
C ARG A 74 17.92 6.28 0.71
N ALA A 75 17.82 7.35 -0.08
CA ALA A 75 17.46 7.32 -1.50
C ALA A 75 18.23 6.22 -2.28
N GLY A 76 17.51 5.47 -3.11
CA GLY A 76 18.08 4.41 -3.94
C GLY A 76 18.36 3.09 -3.21
N THR A 77 18.00 2.99 -1.93
CA THR A 77 18.11 1.73 -1.18
C THR A 77 17.11 0.71 -1.71
N VAL A 78 17.54 -0.54 -1.83
CA VAL A 78 16.68 -1.70 -2.07
C VAL A 78 16.69 -2.57 -0.82
N VAL A 79 15.54 -2.62 -0.15
CA VAL A 79 15.25 -3.52 0.96
C VAL A 79 14.67 -4.79 0.34
N PHE A 80 15.40 -5.89 0.45
CA PHE A 80 14.88 -7.22 0.16
C PHE A 80 14.18 -7.75 1.41
N ILE A 81 12.97 -8.28 1.27
CA ILE A 81 12.21 -8.86 2.38
C ILE A 81 12.23 -10.37 2.23
N ARG A 82 12.79 -11.10 3.20
CA ARG A 82 12.68 -12.56 3.23
C ARG A 82 11.25 -12.91 3.65
N PRO A 83 10.47 -13.63 2.83
CA PRO A 83 9.15 -14.08 3.28
C PRO A 83 9.30 -15.06 4.43
N SER A 84 8.65 -14.79 5.56
CA SER A 84 8.46 -15.79 6.60
C SER A 84 7.37 -16.76 6.14
N ARG A 85 7.76 -18.02 5.92
CA ARG A 85 6.84 -19.08 5.48
C ARG A 85 6.19 -19.67 6.74
N SER A 86 4.95 -19.29 7.04
CA SER A 86 4.15 -20.06 8.01
C SER A 86 4.12 -21.51 7.58
N THR A 87 4.52 -22.39 8.49
CA THR A 87 4.05 -23.76 8.44
C THR A 87 2.56 -23.67 8.77
N LYS A 88 1.69 -23.90 7.77
CA LYS A 88 0.20 -23.81 7.74
C LYS A 88 -0.60 -24.40 8.93
N ILE A 89 -0.14 -24.18 10.15
CA ILE A 89 -0.58 -24.72 11.44
C ILE A 89 -0.94 -23.55 12.38
N GLU A 90 -0.51 -22.32 12.06
CA GLU A 90 -0.95 -21.13 12.78
C GLU A 90 -2.40 -20.78 12.39
N PRO A 91 -3.23 -20.34 13.35
CA PRO A 91 -4.58 -19.87 13.06
C PRO A 91 -4.57 -18.78 11.98
N GLU A 92 -5.56 -18.79 11.07
CA GLU A 92 -5.67 -17.85 9.94
C GLU A 92 -5.65 -16.36 10.34
N TRP A 93 -5.84 -16.03 11.62
CA TRP A 93 -5.82 -14.66 12.17
C TRP A 93 -4.46 -14.18 12.71
N LEU A 94 -3.41 -15.02 12.71
CA LEU A 94 -2.05 -14.60 13.03
C LEU A 94 -1.25 -14.49 11.73
N SER A 95 -0.86 -13.27 11.35
CA SER A 95 0.10 -13.08 10.27
C SER A 95 1.45 -13.60 10.75
N SER A 96 1.96 -14.65 10.12
CA SER A 96 3.31 -15.15 10.36
C SER A 96 4.37 -14.40 9.53
N HIS A 97 3.93 -13.39 8.78
CA HIS A 97 4.73 -12.74 7.77
C HIS A 97 5.76 -11.81 8.42
N THR A 98 6.87 -11.59 7.71
CA THR A 98 7.90 -10.65 8.15
C THR A 98 7.35 -9.23 8.23
N GLU A 99 7.62 -8.53 9.34
CA GLU A 99 7.07 -7.21 9.61
C GLU A 99 8.15 -6.16 9.87
N LEU A 100 7.94 -4.92 9.40
CA LEU A 100 8.69 -3.75 9.90
C LEU A 100 7.78 -2.91 10.79
N GLN A 101 7.81 -3.18 12.10
CA GLN A 101 7.01 -2.48 13.09
C GLN A 101 7.73 -1.24 13.62
N VAL A 102 7.03 -0.11 13.66
CA VAL A 102 7.55 1.20 14.05
C VAL A 102 6.81 1.68 15.28
N ARG A 103 7.54 1.79 16.40
CA ARG A 103 7.12 2.47 17.65
C ARG A 103 7.92 3.75 17.91
N GLY A 104 9.01 3.93 17.18
CA GLY A 104 9.87 5.11 17.18
C GLY A 104 9.64 5.95 15.92
N THR A 105 10.69 6.14 15.13
CA THR A 105 10.66 6.93 13.90
C THR A 105 11.16 6.15 12.70
N LEU A 106 10.40 6.14 11.61
CA LEU A 106 10.85 5.64 10.29
C LEU A 106 10.97 6.79 9.28
N ARG A 107 12.15 6.94 8.67
CA ARG A 107 12.40 7.92 7.60
C ARG A 107 12.79 7.19 6.32
N VAL A 108 11.90 7.18 5.33
CA VAL A 108 12.19 6.68 3.98
C VAL A 108 12.43 7.87 3.07
N GLU A 109 13.70 8.12 2.76
CA GLU A 109 14.16 9.33 2.07
C GLU A 109 14.37 9.06 0.58
N GLY A 110 13.40 8.43 -0.07
CA GLY A 110 13.42 8.26 -1.52
C GLY A 110 13.39 9.61 -2.24
N THR A 111 13.78 9.59 -3.51
CA THR A 111 13.56 10.72 -4.43
C THR A 111 13.01 10.22 -5.75
N ARG A 112 12.39 11.09 -6.55
CA ARG A 112 11.92 10.74 -7.89
C ARG A 112 12.97 10.04 -8.76
N SER A 113 14.24 10.45 -8.63
CA SER A 113 15.36 9.88 -9.41
C SER A 113 15.98 8.62 -8.80
N LYS A 114 15.82 8.43 -7.49
CA LYS A 114 16.38 7.34 -6.68
C LYS A 114 15.35 6.95 -5.61
N PRO A 115 14.26 6.27 -5.99
CA PRO A 115 13.26 5.83 -5.02
C PRO A 115 13.86 4.73 -4.13
N VAL A 116 13.23 4.52 -2.97
CA VAL A 116 13.51 3.37 -2.10
C VAL A 116 12.60 2.22 -2.50
N TYR A 117 13.11 1.01 -2.59
CA TYR A 117 12.33 -0.17 -2.97
C TYR A 117 12.23 -1.14 -1.79
N PHE A 118 11.02 -1.62 -1.52
CA PHE A 118 10.73 -2.75 -0.63
C PHE A 118 10.20 -3.88 -1.52
N LEU A 119 11.05 -4.89 -1.74
CA LEU A 119 10.77 -5.97 -2.69
C LEU A 119 10.91 -7.32 -1.99
N PRO A 120 10.02 -8.28 -2.26
CA PRO A 120 10.21 -9.63 -1.76
C PRO A 120 11.50 -10.23 -2.34
N ALA A 121 12.26 -10.94 -1.50
CA ALA A 121 13.49 -11.62 -1.92
C ALA A 121 13.19 -12.84 -2.82
N GLU A 122 11.99 -13.40 -2.69
CA GLU A 122 11.44 -14.49 -3.49
C GLU A 122 10.00 -14.11 -3.87
N GLU A 123 9.60 -14.28 -5.14
CA GLU A 123 8.23 -13.97 -5.55
C GLU A 123 7.23 -14.85 -4.79
N PRO A 124 6.13 -14.25 -4.28
CA PRO A 124 5.09 -15.01 -3.61
C PRO A 124 4.40 -15.97 -4.58
N VAL A 125 3.94 -17.09 -4.03
CA VAL A 125 3.17 -18.09 -4.79
C VAL A 125 1.72 -17.64 -4.87
N ASN A 126 1.06 -17.84 -6.02
CA ASN A 126 -0.36 -17.55 -6.24
C ASN A 126 -0.82 -16.11 -5.98
N GLY A 127 0.08 -15.13 -5.93
CA GLY A 127 -0.27 -13.73 -5.65
C GLY A 127 -0.53 -13.43 -4.17
N ASP A 128 -0.19 -14.35 -3.27
CA ASP A 128 -0.25 -14.10 -1.83
C ASP A 128 0.67 -12.94 -1.42
N ALA A 129 0.39 -12.32 -0.27
CA ALA A 129 1.32 -11.39 0.35
C ALA A 129 2.64 -12.09 0.71
N ALA A 130 3.77 -11.45 0.43
CA ALA A 130 5.09 -11.95 0.79
C ALA A 130 5.54 -11.51 2.19
N TRP A 131 4.93 -10.46 2.74
CA TRP A 131 5.29 -9.85 4.02
C TRP A 131 4.14 -8.99 4.56
N SER A 132 4.14 -8.61 5.85
CA SER A 132 3.02 -7.84 6.42
C SER A 132 3.00 -6.37 5.97
N GLY A 133 4.17 -5.77 5.70
CA GLY A 133 4.32 -4.38 5.32
C GLY A 133 4.97 -3.48 6.37
N LEU A 134 4.69 -2.19 6.29
CA LEU A 134 5.15 -1.17 7.24
C LEU A 134 4.07 -0.91 8.30
N LEU A 135 4.31 -1.25 9.56
CA LEU A 135 3.31 -1.12 10.63
C LEU A 135 3.71 0.03 11.55
N PHE A 136 2.90 1.08 11.62
CA PHE A 136 3.09 2.20 12.55
C PHE A 136 2.15 2.05 13.75
N ASP A 137 2.73 1.78 14.91
CA ASP A 137 2.00 1.68 16.18
C ASP A 137 1.68 3.07 16.74
N ARG A 138 0.83 3.11 17.77
CA ARG A 138 0.40 4.33 18.44
C ARG A 138 1.56 5.26 18.78
N GLY A 139 1.46 6.50 18.30
CA GLY A 139 2.44 7.55 18.57
C GLY A 139 3.76 7.43 17.79
N ALA A 140 3.88 6.43 16.92
CA ALA A 140 5.01 6.34 16.00
C ALA A 140 5.03 7.54 15.05
N GLN A 141 6.24 7.97 14.70
CA GLN A 141 6.47 9.04 13.74
C GLN A 141 7.02 8.45 12.44
N GLY A 142 6.74 9.12 11.33
CA GLY A 142 7.42 8.74 10.10
C GLY A 142 7.17 9.66 8.93
N HIS A 143 8.05 9.51 7.96
CA HIS A 143 7.91 10.12 6.64
C HIS A 143 8.33 9.08 5.62
N VAL A 144 7.41 8.71 4.73
CA VAL A 144 7.64 7.79 3.62
C VAL A 144 7.53 8.59 2.33
N SER A 145 8.67 8.83 1.67
CA SER A 145 8.73 9.61 0.44
C SER A 145 9.36 8.80 -0.69
N HIS A 146 8.73 8.83 -1.87
CA HIS A 146 9.22 8.15 -3.08
C HIS A 146 9.65 6.70 -2.85
N ALA A 147 8.81 5.94 -2.15
CA ALA A 147 8.98 4.51 -1.95
C ALA A 147 8.24 3.71 -3.03
N VAL A 148 8.71 2.51 -3.31
CA VAL A 148 7.97 1.46 -4.02
C VAL A 148 7.83 0.31 -3.04
N ILE A 149 6.60 0.04 -2.62
CA ILE A 149 6.25 -1.01 -1.67
C ILE A 149 5.45 -2.06 -2.43
N SER A 150 5.94 -3.30 -2.46
CA SER A 150 5.32 -4.34 -3.27
C SER A 150 5.07 -5.64 -2.52
N ALA A 151 4.02 -6.36 -2.91
CA ALA A 151 3.69 -7.70 -2.44
C ALA A 151 3.52 -7.78 -0.92
N ALA A 152 2.98 -6.73 -0.28
CA ALA A 152 2.69 -6.72 1.15
C ALA A 152 1.22 -7.12 1.41
N GLU A 153 0.93 -7.62 2.61
CA GLU A 153 -0.45 -7.80 3.09
C GLU A 153 -1.13 -6.43 3.16
N ALA A 154 -0.53 -5.48 3.88
CA ALA A 154 -0.87 -4.08 3.77
C ALA A 154 0.40 -3.30 3.46
N GLY A 155 0.40 -2.44 2.44
CA GLY A 155 1.58 -1.64 2.14
C GLY A 155 2.05 -0.82 3.34
N VAL A 156 1.10 -0.16 4.01
CA VAL A 156 1.27 0.49 5.31
C VAL A 156 0.02 0.25 6.16
N THR A 157 0.21 -0.06 7.44
CA THR A 157 -0.85 -0.08 8.46
C THR A 157 -0.56 0.95 9.53
N LEU A 158 -1.56 1.78 9.87
CA LEU A 158 -1.47 2.81 10.88
C LEU A 158 -2.46 2.51 12.01
N THR A 159 -1.96 2.40 13.25
CA THR A 159 -2.78 2.17 14.44
C THR A 159 -2.56 3.31 15.42
N ASP A 160 -3.47 4.29 15.45
CA ASP A 160 -3.31 5.55 16.19
C ASP A 160 -1.97 6.27 15.88
N ALA A 161 -1.57 6.26 14.60
CA ALA A 161 -0.30 6.82 14.13
C ALA A 161 -0.52 7.74 12.93
N SER A 162 0.30 8.79 12.82
CA SER A 162 0.13 9.84 11.79
C SER A 162 1.43 10.16 11.02
N PRO A 163 2.09 9.20 10.34
CA PRO A 163 3.19 9.51 9.45
C PRO A 163 2.73 10.32 8.23
N ILE A 164 3.67 10.99 7.56
CA ILE A 164 3.44 11.57 6.23
C ILE A 164 3.82 10.52 5.18
N ILE A 165 2.94 10.27 4.22
CA ILE A 165 3.17 9.30 3.13
C ILE A 165 2.98 10.03 1.81
N GLU A 166 4.03 10.18 1.03
CA GLU A 166 3.97 10.96 -0.21
C GLU A 166 4.78 10.41 -1.38
N ASP A 167 4.31 10.72 -2.58
CA ASP A 167 4.97 10.44 -3.86
C ASP A 167 5.42 8.97 -4.02
N SER A 168 4.72 8.05 -3.36
CA SER A 168 5.08 6.63 -3.26
C SER A 168 4.13 5.74 -4.05
N ARG A 169 4.58 4.53 -4.38
CA ARG A 169 3.83 3.53 -5.11
C ARG A 169 3.67 2.26 -4.29
N PHE A 170 2.44 1.80 -4.20
CA PHE A 170 2.03 0.58 -3.52
C PHE A 170 1.46 -0.35 -4.60
N GLU A 171 2.21 -1.40 -4.93
CA GLU A 171 1.92 -2.25 -6.09
C GLU A 171 1.81 -3.73 -5.70
N ARG A 172 0.70 -4.38 -6.06
CA ARG A 172 0.46 -5.79 -5.70
C ARG A 172 0.41 -6.03 -4.19
N CYS A 173 0.04 -5.01 -3.40
CA CYS A 173 -0.28 -5.23 -2.00
C CYS A 173 -1.72 -5.72 -1.89
N ARG A 174 -2.05 -6.66 -0.99
CA ARG A 174 -3.45 -7.03 -0.78
C ARG A 174 -4.26 -5.79 -0.41
N TYR A 175 -3.81 -5.03 0.58
CA TYR A 175 -4.31 -3.70 0.91
C TYR A 175 -3.23 -2.66 0.60
N GLY A 176 -3.57 -1.61 -0.13
CA GLY A 176 -2.66 -0.47 -0.37
C GLY A 176 -2.23 0.19 0.94
N ALA A 177 -3.19 0.61 1.77
CA ALA A 177 -2.94 1.04 3.15
C ALA A 177 -4.18 0.89 4.05
N VAL A 178 -3.95 0.67 5.35
CA VAL A 178 -4.99 0.52 6.37
C VAL A 178 -4.79 1.55 7.48
N PHE A 179 -5.85 2.29 7.81
CA PHE A 179 -5.87 3.33 8.82
C PHE A 179 -6.82 2.92 9.93
N GLN A 180 -6.34 2.87 11.17
CA GLN A 180 -7.11 2.41 12.33
C GLN A 180 -6.96 3.39 13.49
N GLY A 181 -8.07 3.77 14.11
CA GLY A 181 -8.07 4.60 15.32
C GLY A 181 -8.12 6.10 15.06
N GLU A 182 -8.67 6.85 16.02
CA GLU A 182 -8.82 8.31 15.96
C GLU A 182 -7.49 9.07 15.89
N GLY A 183 -6.39 8.43 16.31
CA GLY A 183 -5.03 8.96 16.18
C GLY A 183 -4.46 8.87 14.76
N SER A 184 -5.14 8.20 13.82
CA SER A 184 -4.71 8.04 12.43
C SER A 184 -5.19 9.22 11.57
N ARG A 185 -4.39 10.28 11.54
CA ARG A 185 -4.66 11.58 10.89
C ARG A 185 -3.55 12.00 9.92
N SER A 186 -2.95 11.01 9.26
CA SER A 186 -1.86 11.17 8.31
C SER A 186 -2.19 12.09 7.14
N LEU A 187 -1.17 12.77 6.61
CA LEU A 187 -1.21 13.31 5.26
C LEU A 187 -0.73 12.23 4.29
N VAL A 188 -1.57 11.91 3.30
CA VAL A 188 -1.29 10.92 2.25
C VAL A 188 -1.43 11.64 0.91
N ARG A 189 -0.32 11.89 0.21
CA ARG A 189 -0.33 12.77 -0.95
C ARG A 189 0.45 12.27 -2.16
N GLY A 190 -0.11 12.38 -3.37
CA GLY A 190 0.63 12.09 -4.60
C GLY A 190 1.02 10.61 -4.73
N ASN A 191 0.38 9.71 -4.00
CA ASN A 191 0.70 8.28 -4.03
C ASN A 191 -0.12 7.55 -5.10
N ARG A 192 0.36 6.37 -5.48
CA ARG A 192 -0.37 5.43 -6.35
C ARG A 192 -0.55 4.09 -5.65
N PHE A 193 -1.80 3.65 -5.51
CA PHE A 193 -2.18 2.37 -4.91
C PHE A 193 -2.82 1.50 -5.99
N GLU A 194 -2.13 0.46 -6.44
CA GLU A 194 -2.53 -0.26 -7.64
C GLU A 194 -2.24 -1.76 -7.65
N GLN A 195 -3.02 -2.47 -8.49
CA GLN A 195 -2.84 -3.89 -8.76
C GLN A 195 -2.91 -4.77 -7.50
N GLY A 196 -3.59 -4.27 -6.47
CA GLY A 196 -3.87 -5.01 -5.24
C GLY A 196 -5.25 -5.64 -5.22
N GLU A 197 -5.59 -6.29 -4.12
CA GLU A 197 -6.96 -6.73 -3.86
C GLU A 197 -7.82 -5.49 -3.57
N SER A 198 -7.33 -4.60 -2.71
CA SER A 198 -8.03 -3.41 -2.22
C SER A 198 -7.09 -2.20 -2.05
N GLY A 199 -7.63 -0.99 -2.20
CA GLY A 199 -6.88 0.26 -2.10
C GLY A 199 -6.66 0.72 -0.66
N LEU A 200 -7.55 1.58 -0.13
CA LEU A 200 -7.41 2.22 1.19
C LEU A 200 -8.58 1.92 2.10
N PHE A 201 -8.28 1.49 3.33
CA PHE A 201 -9.27 1.11 4.33
C PHE A 201 -9.19 2.02 5.55
N PHE A 202 -10.33 2.56 5.98
CA PHE A 202 -10.42 3.46 7.13
C PHE A 202 -11.36 2.88 8.19
N TRP A 203 -10.80 2.66 9.38
CA TRP A 203 -11.47 2.02 10.50
C TRP A 203 -11.36 2.83 11.78
N TRP A 204 -12.36 2.67 12.65
CA TRP A 204 -12.34 3.07 14.05
C TRP A 204 -11.98 4.54 14.25
N GLY A 205 -12.63 5.43 13.51
CA GLY A 205 -12.49 6.87 13.67
C GLY A 205 -11.30 7.48 12.94
N ALA A 206 -10.69 6.77 11.99
CA ALA A 206 -9.58 7.28 11.19
C ALA A 206 -9.99 8.53 10.38
N ARG A 207 -9.11 9.54 10.33
CA ARG A 207 -9.34 10.84 9.68
C ARG A 207 -8.10 11.34 8.91
N PRO A 208 -7.55 10.56 7.97
CA PRO A 208 -6.43 11.03 7.16
C PRO A 208 -6.90 12.09 6.14
N ARG A 209 -5.94 12.89 5.68
CA ARG A 209 -6.08 13.80 4.55
C ARG A 209 -5.46 13.18 3.32
N LEU A 210 -6.27 12.91 2.30
CA LEU A 210 -5.84 12.33 1.03
C LEU A 210 -5.82 13.42 -0.04
N GLU A 211 -4.66 13.66 -0.63
CA GLU A 211 -4.47 14.72 -1.63
C GLU A 211 -3.80 14.16 -2.90
N ASP A 212 -4.40 14.37 -4.07
CA ASP A 212 -3.79 14.03 -5.36
C ASP A 212 -3.30 12.58 -5.48
N ASN A 213 -3.96 11.62 -4.80
CA ASN A 213 -3.62 10.21 -4.91
C ASN A 213 -4.37 9.54 -6.06
N VAL A 214 -3.77 8.47 -6.58
CA VAL A 214 -4.37 7.59 -7.60
C VAL A 214 -4.59 6.20 -7.01
N ILE A 215 -5.84 5.76 -6.95
CA ILE A 215 -6.24 4.45 -6.45
C ILE A 215 -6.85 3.67 -7.61
N ALA A 216 -6.14 2.66 -8.11
CA ALA A 216 -6.36 2.17 -9.46
C ALA A 216 -6.21 0.68 -9.63
N SER A 217 -7.08 0.08 -10.45
CA SER A 217 -6.88 -1.30 -10.91
C SER A 217 -6.74 -2.30 -9.76
N ASN A 218 -7.45 -2.07 -8.66
CA ASN A 218 -7.58 -3.04 -7.58
C ASN A 218 -8.77 -3.96 -7.86
N GLU A 219 -8.66 -5.22 -7.46
CA GLU A 219 -9.64 -6.26 -7.77
C GLU A 219 -11.01 -6.00 -7.14
N GLU A 220 -11.02 -5.43 -5.94
CA GLU A 220 -12.19 -5.11 -5.12
C GLU A 220 -12.35 -3.59 -4.92
N GLU A 221 -12.45 -3.11 -3.67
CA GLU A 221 -12.67 -1.70 -3.36
C GLU A 221 -11.40 -0.84 -3.52
N GLY A 222 -11.54 0.30 -4.19
CA GLY A 222 -10.55 1.36 -4.13
C GLY A 222 -10.51 2.00 -2.75
N LEU A 223 -11.67 2.37 -2.21
CA LEU A 223 -11.79 2.97 -0.89
C LEU A 223 -12.86 2.24 -0.08
N PHE A 224 -12.52 1.87 1.16
CA PHE A 224 -13.46 1.39 2.16
C PHE A 224 -13.47 2.33 3.37
N ILE A 225 -14.64 2.85 3.73
CA ILE A 225 -14.83 3.79 4.85
C ILE A 225 -15.84 3.20 5.83
N ASP A 226 -15.41 2.89 7.04
CA ASP A 226 -16.32 2.44 8.10
C ASP A 226 -17.25 3.56 8.61
N GLU A 227 -18.20 3.20 9.48
CA GLU A 227 -19.23 4.13 9.99
C GLU A 227 -18.63 5.31 10.78
N THR A 228 -17.48 5.12 11.40
CA THR A 228 -16.89 6.08 12.35
C THR A 228 -15.79 6.94 11.72
N SER A 229 -15.27 6.54 10.57
CA SER A 229 -14.15 7.19 9.88
C SER A 229 -14.61 8.32 8.97
N ALA A 230 -13.78 9.35 8.89
CA ALA A 230 -14.04 10.53 8.08
C ALA A 230 -12.75 11.02 7.40
N PRO A 231 -12.24 10.27 6.41
CA PRO A 231 -11.16 10.76 5.55
C PRO A 231 -11.59 12.01 4.78
N GLU A 232 -10.65 12.93 4.61
CA GLU A 232 -10.82 14.15 3.80
C GLU A 232 -10.13 13.93 2.45
N PHE A 233 -10.82 14.30 1.37
CA PHE A 233 -10.32 14.10 0.00
C PHE A 233 -10.15 15.43 -0.71
N ARG A 234 -9.10 15.53 -1.52
CA ARG A 234 -8.88 16.61 -2.48
C ARG A 234 -8.13 16.10 -3.71
N GLY A 235 -8.74 16.19 -4.89
CA GLY A 235 -8.06 15.85 -6.15
C GLY A 235 -7.68 14.37 -6.29
N ASN A 236 -8.35 13.45 -5.58
CA ASN A 236 -8.04 12.03 -5.67
C ASN A 236 -8.77 11.38 -6.85
N GLN A 237 -8.07 10.48 -7.53
CA GLN A 237 -8.60 9.68 -8.64
C GLN A 237 -8.77 8.24 -8.20
N VAL A 238 -9.98 7.71 -8.33
CA VAL A 238 -10.32 6.33 -7.97
C VAL A 238 -10.94 5.67 -9.20
N TRP A 239 -10.15 4.84 -9.89
CA TRP A 239 -10.51 4.36 -11.22
C TRP A 239 -10.17 2.91 -11.52
N ASN A 240 -10.98 2.29 -12.39
CA ASN A 240 -10.80 0.91 -12.85
C ASN A 240 -10.70 -0.13 -11.71
N ASN A 241 -11.33 0.13 -10.56
CA ASN A 241 -11.43 -0.85 -9.48
C ASN A 241 -12.71 -1.69 -9.62
N GLY A 242 -12.79 -2.84 -8.94
CA GLY A 242 -14.04 -3.58 -8.81
C GLY A 242 -15.14 -2.70 -8.22
N ILE A 243 -14.84 -1.97 -7.14
CA ILE A 243 -15.72 -0.94 -6.58
C ILE A 243 -14.87 0.31 -6.34
N GLY A 244 -15.35 1.49 -6.74
CA GLY A 244 -14.63 2.74 -6.48
C GLY A 244 -14.62 3.06 -4.99
N VAL A 245 -15.80 3.26 -4.40
CA VAL A 245 -15.97 3.55 -2.97
C VAL A 245 -17.03 2.65 -2.34
N VAL A 246 -16.69 2.07 -1.20
CA VAL A 246 -17.63 1.49 -0.23
C VAL A 246 -17.62 2.35 1.03
N SER A 247 -18.79 2.80 1.46
CA SER A 247 -18.94 3.51 2.73
C SER A 247 -20.05 2.90 3.57
N ILE A 248 -19.80 2.66 4.85
CA ILE A 248 -20.86 2.33 5.84
C ILE A 248 -21.47 3.63 6.41
N ARG A 249 -20.77 4.75 6.24
CA ARG A 249 -21.20 6.04 6.74
C ARG A 249 -22.25 6.63 5.80
N SER A 250 -23.50 6.69 6.27
CA SER A 250 -24.66 7.07 5.46
C SER A 250 -24.62 8.52 4.92
N ASP A 251 -23.89 9.42 5.58
CA ASP A 251 -23.72 10.82 5.16
C ASP A 251 -22.46 11.03 4.29
N PHE A 252 -21.76 9.96 3.89
CA PHE A 252 -20.61 10.08 3.01
C PHE A 252 -21.02 10.43 1.57
N ALA A 253 -20.42 11.50 1.04
CA ALA A 253 -20.56 11.92 -0.35
C ALA A 253 -19.20 11.88 -1.04
N ALA A 254 -19.11 11.21 -2.20
CA ALA A 254 -17.88 11.06 -2.97
C ALA A 254 -17.60 12.24 -3.93
N GLU A 255 -18.10 13.44 -3.64
CA GLU A 255 -18.06 14.59 -4.58
C GLU A 255 -16.65 15.13 -4.81
N GLU A 256 -15.74 14.97 -3.84
CA GLU A 256 -14.34 15.40 -3.91
C GLU A 256 -13.41 14.32 -4.51
N ILE A 257 -14.00 13.27 -5.11
CA ILE A 257 -13.30 12.12 -5.68
C ILE A 257 -13.69 11.96 -7.14
N GLU A 258 -12.70 11.88 -8.02
CA GLU A 258 -12.90 11.53 -9.42
C GLU A 258 -13.07 10.01 -9.53
N LEU A 259 -14.29 9.57 -9.86
CA LEU A 259 -14.66 8.15 -10.00
C LEU A 259 -14.87 7.78 -11.47
N GLU A 260 -13.93 7.05 -12.06
CA GLU A 260 -13.99 6.68 -13.49
C GLU A 260 -13.70 5.19 -13.72
N GLY A 261 -14.40 4.53 -14.64
CA GLY A 261 -14.05 3.17 -15.09
C GLY A 261 -14.18 2.04 -14.05
N ASN A 262 -14.62 2.33 -12.82
CA ASN A 262 -14.91 1.31 -11.82
C ASN A 262 -16.13 0.46 -12.24
N VAL A 263 -16.16 -0.83 -11.89
CA VAL A 263 -17.32 -1.69 -12.19
C VAL A 263 -18.56 -1.19 -11.42
N ILE A 264 -18.37 -0.79 -10.17
CA ILE A 264 -19.35 -0.04 -9.37
C ILE A 264 -18.67 1.23 -8.85
N SER A 265 -19.16 2.43 -9.19
CA SER A 265 -18.49 3.67 -8.76
C SER A 265 -18.58 3.92 -7.25
N HIS A 266 -19.76 3.76 -6.65
CA HIS A 266 -19.99 4.10 -5.24
C HIS A 266 -21.12 3.24 -4.65
N ARG A 267 -20.89 2.69 -3.46
CA ARG A 267 -21.85 1.92 -2.68
C ARG A 267 -21.86 2.40 -1.23
N VAL A 268 -23.03 2.85 -0.77
CA VAL A 268 -23.25 3.18 0.64
C VAL A 268 -24.09 2.08 1.27
N PHE A 269 -23.63 1.54 2.40
CA PHE A 269 -24.41 0.66 3.26
C PHE A 269 -24.83 1.45 4.48
N SER A 270 -26.12 1.45 4.80
CA SER A 270 -26.58 1.85 6.12
C SER A 270 -26.51 0.64 7.06
N THR A 271 -26.00 0.81 8.27
CA THR A 271 -26.29 -0.12 9.36
C THR A 271 -27.82 -0.27 9.48
N PRO A 272 -28.38 -1.49 9.49
CA PRO A 272 -29.81 -1.68 9.76
C PRO A 272 -30.12 -1.00 11.09
N GLY A 273 -31.03 -0.02 11.04
CA GLY A 273 -31.11 1.02 12.06
C GLY A 273 -31.13 0.52 13.50
N GLU A 274 -30.45 1.27 14.37
CA GLU A 274 -30.96 1.57 15.70
C GLU A 274 -32.27 2.36 15.52
N HIS A 275 -33.34 1.66 15.15
CA HIS A 275 -34.68 2.13 15.38
C HIS A 275 -35.08 1.72 16.81
N LEU A 276 -35.20 2.75 17.65
CA LEU A 276 -35.78 2.83 19.02
C LEU A 276 -34.79 2.79 20.18
#